data_AF-A0A3N2CTZ1-F1
#
_entry.id   AF-A0A3N2CTZ1-F1
#
_cell.length_a   1.000
_cell.length_b   1.000
_cell.length_c   1.000
_cell.angle_alpha   90.00
_cell.angle_beta   90.00
_cell.angle_gamma   90.00
#
_symmetry.space_group_name_H-M   'P 1'
#
loop_
_entity.id
_entity.type
_entity.pdbx_description
1 polymer ?
#
loop_
_entity_poly.entity_id
_entity_poly.type
_entity_poly.pdbx_seq_one_letter_code
_entity_poly.pdbx_strand_id
1 'polypeptide(L)' 'MPRILVEVRDGRIGRDPALVTGEGGEVLHRFETNVPVDVGDRMMLPDETEVEVIGVHEHIGTTWAQVVMVGNIWD' A
#
# COMPACT_ATOMS: atom_id res chain seq x y z
N MET A 1 -1.01 -14.26 17.26
CA MET A 1 -1.74 -13.65 16.13
C MET A 1 -0.81 -13.71 14.92
N PRO A 2 -1.31 -14.05 13.72
CA PRO A 2 -0.48 -14.02 12.51
C PRO A 2 -0.02 -12.57 12.25
N ARG A 3 1.23 -12.41 11.81
CA ARG A 3 1.77 -11.11 11.37
C ARG A 3 1.61 -10.99 9.86
N ILE A 4 1.17 -9.82 9.40
CA ILE A 4 1.10 -9.41 8.01
C ILE A 4 2.34 -8.59 7.71
N LEU A 5 3.09 -8.95 6.68
CA LEU A 5 4.09 -8.06 6.11
C LEU A 5 3.40 -7.12 5.11
N VAL A 6 3.43 -5.82 5.36
CA VAL A 6 2.88 -4.80 4.47
C VAL A 6 4.01 -4.11 3.73
N GLU A 7 3.94 -4.08 2.40
CA GLU A 7 4.79 -3.28 1.52
C GLU A 7 3.96 -2.14 0.92
N VAL A 8 4.32 -0.90 1.26
CA VAL A 8 3.68 0.31 0.74
C VAL A 8 4.43 0.77 -0.51
N ARG A 9 3.71 0.90 -1.61
CA ARG A 9 4.24 1.36 -2.89
C ARG A 9 3.59 2.63 -3.38
N ASP A 10 4.35 3.41 -4.12
CA ASP A 10 3.90 4.65 -4.72
C ASP A 10 2.91 4.41 -5.87
N GLY A 11 1.62 4.59 -5.61
CA GLY A 11 0.57 4.52 -6.61
C GLY A 11 0.40 5.80 -7.43
N ARG A 12 1.21 6.85 -7.19
CA ARG A 12 1.12 8.16 -7.87
C ARG A 12 1.68 8.15 -9.30
N ILE A 13 2.34 7.07 -9.74
CA ILE A 13 2.90 6.98 -11.10
C ILE A 13 1.78 6.74 -12.11
N GLY A 14 1.37 7.84 -12.76
CA GLY A 14 0.34 7.85 -13.80
C GLY A 14 -1.03 8.09 -13.19
N ARG A 15 -1.59 9.28 -13.41
CA ARG A 15 -2.96 9.73 -13.05
C ARG A 15 -4.11 8.87 -13.59
N ASP A 16 -3.83 7.67 -14.08
CA ASP A 16 -4.81 6.72 -14.57
C ASP A 16 -4.84 5.52 -13.61
N PRO A 17 -5.91 5.38 -12.80
CA PRO A 17 -6.13 4.21 -11.95
C PRO A 17 -6.05 2.87 -12.70
N ALA A 18 -6.21 2.87 -14.04
CA ALA A 18 -6.05 1.68 -14.87
C ALA A 18 -4.59 1.27 -15.13
N LEU A 19 -3.62 2.14 -14.85
CA LEU A 19 -2.17 1.88 -15.03
C LEU A 19 -1.46 1.42 -13.75
N VAL A 20 -2.21 1.29 -12.65
CA VAL A 20 -1.75 0.72 -11.39
C VAL A 20 -1.52 -0.78 -11.59
N THR A 21 -0.36 -1.13 -12.14
CA THR A 21 0.06 -2.53 -12.29
C THR A 21 0.35 -3.14 -10.92
N GLY A 22 0.22 -4.46 -10.75
CA GLY A 22 0.60 -5.15 -9.51
C GLY A 22 2.11 -5.06 -9.17
N GLU A 23 2.93 -4.53 -10.09
CA GLU A 23 4.34 -4.16 -9.86
C GLU A 23 4.50 -2.68 -9.49
N GLY A 24 3.42 -1.92 -9.39
CA GLY A 24 3.38 -0.46 -9.44
C GLY A 24 4.15 0.23 -8.33
N GLY A 25 4.91 1.27 -8.71
CA GLY A 25 5.51 2.24 -7.79
C GLY A 25 6.84 1.87 -7.18
N GLU A 26 7.60 2.90 -6.78
CA GLU A 26 8.71 2.76 -5.85
C GLU A 26 8.20 2.25 -4.49
N VAL A 27 8.96 1.40 -3.81
CA VAL A 27 8.65 0.99 -2.44
C VAL A 27 8.95 2.15 -1.49
N LEU A 28 7.90 2.70 -0.87
CA LEU A 28 8.00 3.82 0.05
C LEU A 28 8.28 3.36 1.48
N HIS A 29 7.66 2.26 1.89
CA HIS A 29 7.74 1.78 3.26
C HIS A 29 7.42 0.28 3.37
N ARG A 30 7.93 -0.38 4.42
CA ARG A 30 7.59 -1.77 4.78
C ARG A 30 7.43 -1.87 6.28
N PHE A 31 6.36 -2.53 6.74
CA PHE A 31 6.11 -2.74 8.15
C PHE A 31 5.35 -4.04 8.42
N GLU A 32 5.30 -4.45 9.69
CA GLU A 32 4.49 -5.59 10.13
C GLU A 32 3.29 -5.11 10.94
N THR A 33 2.12 -5.72 10.70
CA THR A 33 0.89 -5.44 11.43
C THR A 33 0.12 -6.74 11.69
N ASN A 34 -0.82 -6.72 12.64
CA ASN A 34 -1.81 -7.78 12.84
C ASN A 34 -3.21 -7.37 12.35
N VAL A 35 -3.34 -6.16 11.81
CA VAL A 35 -4.56 -5.59 11.22
C VAL A 35 -4.35 -5.45 9.72
N PRO A 36 -5.15 -6.11 8.86
CA PRO A 36 -5.09 -5.91 7.43
C PRO A 36 -5.40 -4.47 7.05
N VAL A 37 -4.76 -4.00 5.99
CA VAL A 37 -4.97 -2.67 5.40
C VAL A 37 -5.97 -2.78 4.25
N ASP A 38 -6.94 -1.87 4.23
CA ASP A 38 -8.01 -1.84 3.23
C ASP A 38 -7.91 -0.60 2.32
N VAL A 39 -8.55 -0.67 1.15
CA VAL A 39 -8.68 0.49 0.24
C VAL A 39 -9.53 1.58 0.92
N GLY A 40 -9.06 2.82 0.85
CA GLY A 40 -9.63 3.98 1.54
C GLY A 40 -9.03 4.25 2.93
N ASP A 41 -8.20 3.34 3.45
CA ASP A 41 -7.46 3.59 4.68
C ASP A 41 -6.49 4.75 4.47
N ARG A 42 -6.38 5.60 5.51
CA ARG A 42 -5.38 6.66 5.55
C ARG A 42 -4.18 6.21 6.35
N MET A 43 -3.00 6.51 5.85
CA MET A 43 -1.76 6.22 6.54
C MET A 43 -0.78 7.39 6.48
N MET A 44 0.07 7.45 7.51
CA MET A 44 1.17 8.39 7.58
C MET A 44 2.44 7.67 7.15
N LEU A 45 3.12 8.19 6.13
CA LEU A 45 4.43 7.70 5.72
C LEU A 45 5.52 8.15 6.72
N PRO A 46 6.70 7.52 6.73
CA PRO A 46 7.79 7.90 7.62
C PRO A 46 8.29 9.35 7.46
N ASP A 47 8.02 9.97 6.30
CA ASP A 47 8.35 11.36 6.00
C ASP A 47 7.24 12.35 6.41
N GLU A 48 6.26 11.91 7.20
CA GLU A 48 5.09 12.67 7.65
C GLU A 48 4.11 13.07 6.52
N THR A 49 4.19 12.42 5.36
CA THR A 49 3.20 12.56 4.29
C THR A 49 1.95 11.72 4.59
N GLU A 50 0.79 12.35 4.61
CA GLU A 50 -0.50 11.66 4.70
C GLU A 50 -0.94 11.17 3.30
N VAL A 51 -1.26 9.89 3.20
CA VAL A 51 -1.67 9.23 1.94
C VAL A 51 -2.89 8.34 2.16
N GLU A 52 -3.60 8.05 1.07
CA GLU A 52 -4.74 7.13 1.06
C GLU A 52 -4.38 5.85 0.30
N VAL A 53 -4.81 4.70 0.81
CA VAL A 53 -4.65 3.42 0.14
C VAL A 53 -5.63 3.32 -1.02
N ILE A 54 -5.12 3.25 -2.24
CA ILE A 54 -5.91 3.21 -3.48
C ILE A 54 -5.97 1.81 -4.11
N GLY A 55 -5.19 0.86 -3.59
CA GLY A 55 -5.23 -0.52 -4.04
C GLY A 55 -4.48 -1.46 -3.11
N VAL A 56 -4.94 -2.71 -3.04
CA VAL A 56 -4.36 -3.76 -2.20
C VAL A 56 -4.20 -5.02 -3.06
N HIS A 57 -2.99 -5.59 -3.04
CA HIS A 57 -2.69 -6.90 -3.61
C HIS A 57 -2.24 -7.84 -2.49
N GLU A 58 -2.92 -8.96 -2.35
CA GLU A 58 -2.62 -9.95 -1.32
C GLU A 58 -1.81 -11.10 -1.92
N HIS A 59 -0.75 -11.50 -1.22
CA HIS A 59 -0.03 -12.73 -1.51
C HIS A 59 -0.17 -13.70 -0.33
N ILE A 60 -0.79 -14.84 -0.59
CA ILE A 60 -0.93 -15.92 0.39
C ILE A 60 0.19 -16.94 0.15
N GLY A 61 1.30 -16.77 0.88
CA GLY A 61 2.44 -17.71 0.90
C GLY A 61 2.70 -18.28 2.30
N THR A 62 3.94 -18.66 2.60
CA THR A 62 4.36 -19.08 3.96
C THR A 62 4.26 -17.95 5.00
N THR A 63 4.21 -16.70 4.52
CA THR A 63 3.93 -15.49 5.29
C THR A 63 2.79 -14.77 4.58
N TRP A 64 1.73 -14.40 5.31
CA TRP A 64 0.67 -13.55 4.77
C TRP A 64 1.26 -12.15 4.54
N ALA A 65 1.22 -11.67 3.30
CA ALA A 65 1.78 -10.36 2.93
C ALA A 65 0.78 -9.57 2.08
N GLN A 66 0.74 -8.26 2.32
CA GLN A 66 -0.07 -7.30 1.55
C GLN A 66 0.87 -6.29 0.87
N VAL A 67 0.70 -6.08 -0.43
CA VAL A 67 1.28 -4.95 -1.14
C VAL A 67 0.17 -3.92 -1.26
N VAL A 68 0.38 -2.73 -0.71
CA VAL A 68 -0.60 -1.64 -0.73
C VAL A 68 -0.05 -0.50 -1.59
N MET A 69 -0.92 0.10 -2.39
CA MET A 69 -0.58 1.20 -3.26
C MET A 69 -1.25 2.46 -2.71
N VAL A 70 -0.49 3.54 -2.61
CA VAL A 70 -0.96 4.79 -1.99
C VAL A 70 -0.99 5.95 -2.97
N GLY A 71 -1.98 6.81 -2.82
CA GLY A 71 -2.14 8.07 -3.54
C GLY A 71 -2.22 9.26 -2.60
N ASN A 72 -2.15 10.47 -3.15
CA ASN A 72 -2.37 11.68 -2.36
C ASN A 72 -3.86 11.82 -2.04
N ILE A 73 -4.19 12.38 -0.86
CA ILE A 73 -5.57 12.65 -0.43
C ILE A 73 -6.23 13.80 -1.22
N TRP A 74 -5.45 14.52 -2.04
CA TRP A 74 -5.89 15.67 -2.80
C TRP A 74 -5.68 15.44 -4.30
N ASP A 75 -6.71 14.95 -4.98
CA ASP A 75 -7.00 15.20 -6.40
C ASP A 75 -8.52 15.37 -6.59
#